data_AF-A0A895AMI3-F1
#
_entry.id   AF-A0A895AMI3-F1
#
_cell.length_a   1.000
_cell.length_b   1.000
_cell.length_c   1.000
_cell.angle_alpha   90.00
_cell.angle_beta   90.00
_cell.angle_gamma   90.00
#
_symmetry.space_group_name_H-M   'P 1'
#
loop_
_entity.id
_entity.type
_entity.pdbx_description
1 polymer ?
#
loop_
_entity_poly.entity_id
_entity_poly.type
_entity_poly.pdbx_seq_one_letter_code
_entity_poly.pdbx_strand_id
1 'polypeptide(L)'
;MSTDTPGDNGEEGEMVKLNVKVPKRLLDELDELSEELNYTNRSEFIREVLRDTTEPILTPGAQEGVSEGYADVAAGRTMSTDEARERLGIDD
;
A
#
# COMPACT_ATOMS: atom_id res chain seq x y z
N MET A 1 12.86 -2.00 23.75
CA MET A 1 11.47 -1.59 24.01
C MET A 1 10.59 -2.80 23.71
N SER A 2 9.88 -3.34 24.71
CA SER A 2 8.89 -4.42 24.52
C SER A 2 7.56 -3.77 24.15
N THR A 3 7.03 -4.04 22.97
CA THR A 3 5.71 -3.53 22.54
C THR A 3 4.62 -4.49 23.02
N ASP A 4 4.41 -4.55 24.34
CA ASP A 4 3.15 -5.08 24.88
C ASP A 4 2.13 -3.93 24.82
N THR A 5 1.42 -3.81 23.71
CA THR A 5 0.21 -2.98 23.62
C THR A 5 -0.90 -3.73 24.34
N PRO A 6 -1.52 -3.19 25.39
CA PRO A 6 -2.64 -3.86 26.06
C PRO A 6 -3.76 -4.07 25.04
N GLY A 7 -4.17 -5.32 24.85
CA GLY A 7 -5.32 -5.66 24.00
C GLY A 7 -6.57 -4.99 24.57
N ASP A 8 -7.20 -4.16 23.75
CA ASP A 8 -8.53 -3.63 24.04
C ASP A 8 -9.54 -4.80 23.98
N ASN A 9 -10.45 -4.84 24.94
CA ASN A 9 -11.31 -5.98 25.19
C ASN A 9 -12.51 -5.98 24.24
N GLY A 10 -12.61 -6.97 23.34
CA GLY A 10 -13.88 -7.36 22.74
C GLY A 10 -13.74 -7.96 21.36
N GLU A 11 -13.66 -9.30 21.30
CA GLU A 11 -13.98 -10.25 20.20
C GLU A 11 -13.60 -9.94 18.71
N GLU A 12 -13.04 -8.79 18.39
CA GLU A 12 -12.45 -8.38 17.12
C GLU A 12 -11.00 -7.91 17.39
N GLY A 13 -10.01 -8.73 17.06
CA GLY A 13 -8.61 -8.28 17.02
C GLY A 13 -7.74 -8.65 18.23
N GLU A 14 -7.74 -9.92 18.64
CA GLU A 14 -6.65 -10.43 19.48
C GLU A 14 -5.30 -10.31 18.74
N MET A 15 -4.40 -9.50 19.28
CA MET A 15 -3.08 -9.28 18.72
C MET A 15 -2.11 -10.38 19.17
N VAL A 16 -1.68 -11.22 18.24
CA VAL A 16 -0.72 -12.31 18.52
C VAL A 16 0.71 -11.93 18.11
N LYS A 17 1.71 -12.43 18.85
CA LYS A 17 3.14 -12.16 18.57
C LYS A 17 3.62 -12.96 17.36
N LEU A 18 4.02 -12.26 16.30
CA LEU A 18 4.68 -12.83 15.13
C LEU A 18 6.21 -12.76 15.30
N ASN A 19 6.89 -13.91 15.36
CA ASN A 19 8.34 -14.00 15.47
C ASN A 19 8.96 -14.42 14.13
N VAL A 20 9.79 -13.55 13.51
CA VAL A 20 10.39 -13.80 12.20
C VAL A 20 11.90 -13.56 12.26
N LYS A 21 12.68 -14.39 11.55
CA LYS A 21 14.09 -14.16 11.33
C LYS A 21 14.28 -13.43 9.99
N VAL A 22 14.98 -12.31 10.01
CA VAL A 22 15.30 -11.53 8.80
C VAL A 22 16.81 -11.28 8.72
N PRO A 23 17.38 -11.10 7.50
CA PRO A 23 18.73 -10.60 7.35
C PRO A 23 18.88 -9.24 8.05
N LYS A 24 20.04 -8.97 8.67
CA LYS A 24 20.29 -7.70 9.37
C LYS A 24 20.07 -6.49 8.45
N ARG A 25 20.59 -6.57 7.22
CA ARG A 25 20.42 -5.52 6.22
C ARG A 25 18.94 -5.18 5.97
N LEU A 26 18.09 -6.20 5.86
CA LEU A 26 16.65 -5.99 5.67
C LEU A 26 16.01 -5.34 6.90
N LEU A 27 16.44 -5.71 8.11
CA LEU A 27 15.95 -5.07 9.33
C LEU A 27 16.30 -3.57 9.35
N ASP A 28 17.54 -3.24 8.97
CA ASP A 28 18.01 -1.85 8.92
C ASP A 28 17.19 -1.04 7.86
N GLU A 29 16.95 -1.60 6.68
CA GLU A 29 16.12 -0.99 5.62
C GLU A 29 14.66 -0.78 6.07
N LEU A 30 14.08 -1.73 6.81
CA LEU A 30 12.72 -1.62 7.35
C LEU A 30 12.62 -0.56 8.45
N ASP A 31 13.67 -0.39 9.26
CA ASP A 31 13.73 0.65 10.30
C ASP A 31 13.80 2.04 9.68
N GLU A 32 14.67 2.24 8.70
CA GLU A 32 14.80 3.50 7.96
C GLU A 32 13.47 3.89 7.30
N LEU A 33 12.82 2.95 6.60
CA LEU A 33 11.53 3.21 5.95
C LEU A 33 10.41 3.51 6.96
N SER A 34 10.40 2.83 8.10
CA SER A 34 9.45 3.11 9.18
C SER A 34 9.59 4.54 9.72
N GLU A 35 10.83 5.04 9.83
CA GLU A 35 11.13 6.41 10.26
C GLU A 35 10.73 7.43 9.20
N GLU A 36 11.07 7.19 7.93
CA GLU A 36 10.70 8.07 6.80
C GLU A 36 9.19 8.26 6.68
N LEU A 37 8.43 7.18 6.91
CA LEU A 37 6.96 7.19 6.87
C LEU A 37 6.32 7.63 8.20
N ASN A 38 7.11 8.02 9.20
CA ASN A 38 6.67 8.54 10.51
C ASN A 38 5.80 7.57 11.33
N TYR A 39 6.08 6.26 11.25
CA TYR A 39 5.41 5.29 12.12
C TYR A 39 5.91 5.41 13.57
N THR A 40 5.00 5.22 14.54
CA THR A 40 5.33 5.34 15.96
C THR A 40 6.26 4.21 16.43
N ASN A 41 6.11 3.02 15.85
CA ASN A 41 6.95 1.87 16.14
C ASN A 41 6.97 0.87 14.98
N ARG A 42 8.03 0.05 14.94
CA ARG A 42 8.20 -1.01 13.93
C ARG A 42 7.02 -1.99 13.88
N SER A 43 6.43 -2.36 15.01
CA SER A 43 5.30 -3.30 15.02
C SER A 43 4.08 -2.74 14.30
N GLU A 44 3.86 -1.43 14.31
CA GLU A 44 2.82 -0.76 13.54
C GLU A 44 3.13 -0.79 12.04
N PHE A 45 4.34 -0.38 11.65
CA PHE A 45 4.78 -0.42 10.26
C PHE A 45 4.67 -1.83 9.64
N ILE A 46 5.20 -2.85 10.33
CA ILE A 46 5.16 -4.24 9.84
C ILE A 46 3.72 -4.75 9.70
N ARG A 47 2.82 -4.37 10.61
CA ARG A 47 1.41 -4.77 10.49
C ARG A 47 0.74 -4.13 9.29
N GLU A 48 1.05 -2.88 8.99
CA GLU A 48 0.50 -2.22 7.81
C GLU A 48 1.00 -2.86 6.52
N VAL A 49 2.29 -3.17 6.42
CA VAL A 49 2.86 -3.88 5.26
C VAL A 49 2.21 -5.27 5.07
N LEU A 50 2.00 -6.01 6.17
CA LEU A 50 1.34 -7.31 6.11
C LEU A 50 -0.14 -7.18 5.72
N ARG A 51 -0.83 -6.14 6.21
CA ARG A 51 -2.22 -5.87 5.84
C ARG A 51 -2.36 -5.53 4.37
N ASP A 52 -1.51 -4.67 3.83
CA ASP A 52 -1.52 -4.34 2.40
C ASP A 52 -1.25 -5.58 1.54
N THR A 53 -0.49 -6.55 2.04
CA THR A 53 -0.29 -7.84 1.34
C THR A 53 -1.56 -8.69 1.31
N THR A 54 -2.35 -8.73 2.39
CA THR A 54 -3.57 -9.56 2.48
C THR A 54 -4.82 -8.87 1.95
N GLU A 55 -4.84 -7.54 2.01
CA GLU A 55 -5.94 -6.66 1.66
C GLU A 55 -5.40 -5.45 0.88
N PRO A 56 -4.84 -5.67 -0.33
CA PRO A 56 -4.20 -4.60 -1.07
C PRO A 56 -5.21 -3.55 -1.51
N ILE A 57 -4.83 -2.27 -1.42
CA ILE A 57 -5.67 -1.15 -1.87
C ILE A 57 -5.97 -1.29 -3.37
N LEU A 58 -4.97 -1.72 -4.15
CA LEU A 58 -5.10 -1.98 -5.57
C LEU A 58 -4.95 -3.47 -5.83
N THR A 59 -5.90 -4.07 -6.56
CA THR A 59 -5.71 -5.41 -7.10
C THR A 59 -4.48 -5.44 -8.01
N PRO A 60 -3.84 -6.61 -8.24
CA PRO A 60 -2.69 -6.70 -9.13
C PRO A 60 -2.96 -6.12 -10.54
N GLY A 61 -4.15 -6.37 -11.10
CA GLY A 61 -4.56 -5.79 -12.39
C GLY A 61 -4.76 -4.27 -12.34
N ALA A 62 -5.21 -3.72 -11.20
CA ALA A 62 -5.30 -2.28 -11.02
C ALA A 62 -3.92 -1.62 -10.91
N GLN A 63 -2.94 -2.27 -10.26
CA GLN A 63 -1.55 -1.78 -10.23
C GLN A 63 -0.94 -1.73 -11.64
N GLU A 64 -1.16 -2.77 -12.44
CA GLU A 64 -0.74 -2.81 -13.84
C GLU A 64 -1.40 -1.69 -14.65
N GLY A 65 -2.71 -1.51 -14.53
CA GLY A 65 -3.45 -0.45 -15.23
C GLY A 65 -2.98 0.97 -14.85
N VAL A 66 -2.66 1.22 -13.58
CA VAL A 66 -2.07 2.51 -13.15
C VAL A 66 -0.70 2.72 -13.81
N SER A 67 0.13 1.68 -13.85
CA SER A 67 1.47 1.74 -14.45
C SER A 67 1.40 1.99 -15.96
N GLU A 68 0.47 1.31 -16.66
CA GLU A 68 0.19 1.52 -18.08
C GLU A 68 -0.32 2.94 -18.35
N GLY A 69 -1.21 3.45 -17.50
CA GLY A 69 -1.71 4.83 -17.59
C GLY A 69 -0.59 5.88 -17.52
N TYR A 70 0.38 5.72 -16.61
CA TYR A 70 1.56 6.59 -16.59
C TYR A 70 2.39 6.50 -17.87
N ALA A 71 2.55 5.30 -18.43
CA ALA A 71 3.26 5.11 -19.69
C ALA A 71 2.51 5.74 -20.88
N ASP A 72 1.18 5.69 -20.88
CA ASP A 72 0.34 6.31 -21.90
C ASP A 72 0.43 7.83 -21.86
N VAL A 73 0.42 8.44 -20.67
CA VAL A 73 0.64 9.89 -20.50
C VAL A 73 2.01 10.28 -21.03
N ALA A 74 3.06 9.56 -20.65
CA ALA A 74 4.43 9.86 -21.08
C ALA A 74 4.62 9.71 -22.60
N ALA A 75 3.88 8.79 -23.22
CA ALA A 75 3.91 8.55 -24.66
C ALA A 75 2.89 9.39 -25.46
N GLY A 76 2.09 10.23 -24.80
CA GLY A 76 1.05 11.04 -25.47
C GLY A 76 -0.09 10.22 -26.07
N ARG A 77 -0.37 9.03 -25.52
CA ARG A 77 -1.47 8.15 -25.97
C ARG A 77 -2.80 8.44 -25.29
N THR A 78 -2.85 9.46 -24.43
CA THR A 78 -4.07 9.92 -23.76
C THR A 78 -4.84 10.92 -24.62
N MET A 79 -6.15 11.03 -24.39
CA MET A 79 -7.03 12.00 -25.05
C MET A 79 -7.65 12.96 -24.03
N SER A 80 -8.14 14.11 -24.52
CA SER A 80 -8.90 15.04 -23.67
C SER A 80 -10.28 14.50 -23.32
N THR A 81 -10.90 15.05 -22.27
CA THR A 81 -12.27 14.67 -21.89
C THR A 81 -13.27 14.98 -23.00
N ASP A 82 -13.14 16.11 -23.69
CA ASP A 82 -14.03 16.50 -24.78
C ASP A 82 -13.91 15.53 -25.96
N GLU A 83 -12.68 15.20 -26.36
CA GLU A 83 -12.42 14.21 -27.41
C GLU A 83 -12.96 12.80 -27.04
N ALA A 84 -12.86 12.43 -25.76
CA ALA A 84 -13.41 11.16 -25.28
C ALA A 84 -14.93 11.13 -25.35
N ARG A 85 -15.60 12.24 -25.01
CA ARG A 85 -17.06 12.33 -25.06
C ARG A 85 -17.58 12.26 -26.50
N GLU A 86 -16.95 12.98 -27.43
CA GLU A 86 -17.24 12.95 -28.87
C GLU A 86 -17.12 11.52 -29.42
N ARG A 87 -16.04 10.83 -29.07
CA ARG A 87 -15.78 9.46 -29.52
C ARG A 87 -16.79 8.44 -28.96
N LEU A 88 -17.26 8.64 -27.73
CA LEU A 88 -18.18 7.72 -27.05
C LEU A 88 -19.65 8.07 -27.28
N GLY A 89 -19.95 9.22 -27.90
CA GLY A 89 -21.31 9.68 -28.15
C GLY A 89 -22.06 10.05 -26.87
N ILE A 90 -21.37 10.69 -25.92
CA ILE A 90 -21.90 11.08 -24.60
C ILE A 90 -21.88 12.61 -24.38
N ASP A 91 -21.90 13.38 -25.47
CA ASP A 91 -21.89 14.86 -25.45
C ASP A 91 -23.26 15.50 -25.22
N ASP A 92 -24.33 14.69 -25.19
CA ASP A 92 -25.72 15.10 -24.92
C ASP A 92 -26.08 15.04 -23.42
#